data_AF-A0AAW5KEI6-F1
#
_entry.id   AF-A0AAW5KEI6-F1
#
_cell.length_a   1.000
_cell.length_b   1.000
_cell.length_c   1.000
_cell.angle_alpha   90.00
_cell.angle_beta   90.00
_cell.angle_gamma   90.00
#
_symmetry.space_group_name_H-M   'P 1'
#
loop_
_entity.id
_entity.type
_entity.pdbx_description
1 polymer ?
#
loop_
_entity_poly.entity_id
_entity_poly.type
_entity_poly.pdbx_seq_one_letter_code
_entity_poly.pdbx_strand_id
1 'polypeptide(L)'
;EEEYVFVRSYRPLPRGGRDIVALQWKRGLALFIIDPRCTAVRLSDGEGTRLFSIGEEEYPYILYSETLPSRYQFIDAEGNELL
;
A
#
# COMPACT_ATOMS: atom_id res chain seq x y z
N GLU A 1 -14.56 -29.79 -4.30
CA GLU A 1 -14.47 -28.32 -4.15
C GLU A 1 -13.62 -28.05 -2.92
N GLU A 2 -12.63 -27.16 -3.00
CA GLU A 2 -11.86 -26.75 -1.82
C GLU A 2 -12.61 -25.61 -1.13
N GLU A 3 -12.95 -25.81 0.15
CA GLU A 3 -13.66 -24.83 0.96
C GLU A 3 -12.64 -23.83 1.54
N TYR A 4 -12.72 -22.57 1.12
CA TYR A 4 -11.89 -21.51 1.69
C TYR A 4 -12.48 -21.05 3.03
N VAL A 5 -11.66 -21.10 4.08
CA VAL A 5 -12.02 -20.54 5.39
C VAL A 5 -11.42 -19.15 5.53
N PHE A 6 -12.24 -18.17 5.88
CA PHE A 6 -11.76 -16.83 6.22
C PHE A 6 -10.95 -16.89 7.51
N VAL A 7 -9.68 -16.49 7.46
CA VAL A 7 -8.81 -16.37 8.62
C VAL A 7 -8.41 -14.92 8.81
N ARG A 8 -8.73 -14.35 9.97
CA ARG A 8 -8.30 -13.01 10.34
C ARG A 8 -6.92 -13.07 10.99
N SER A 9 -5.89 -12.80 10.19
CA SER A 9 -4.49 -12.87 10.65
C SER A 9 -3.99 -11.58 11.31
N TYR A 10 -4.68 -10.44 11.13
CA TYR A 10 -4.20 -9.13 11.62
C TYR A 10 -5.25 -8.37 12.43
N ARG A 11 -4.77 -7.45 13.29
CA ARG A 11 -5.64 -6.52 13.99
C ARG A 11 -6.30 -5.58 12.97
N PRO A 12 -7.59 -5.25 13.12
CA PRO A 12 -8.26 -4.26 12.29
C PRO A 12 -7.53 -2.94 12.45
N LEU A 13 -7.52 -2.17 11.38
CA LEU A 13 -6.97 -0.84 11.40
C LEU A 13 -7.73 -0.02 12.45
N PRO A 14 -7.00 0.76 13.28
CA PRO A 14 -7.64 1.64 14.23
C PRO A 14 -8.55 2.63 13.47
N ARG A 15 -9.77 2.81 13.97
CA ARG A 15 -10.67 3.86 13.47
C ARG A 15 -9.98 5.21 13.68
N GLY A 16 -9.81 5.99 12.61
CA GLY A 16 -9.13 7.29 12.65
C GLY A 16 -7.68 7.30 12.16
N GLY A 17 -7.11 6.14 11.78
CA GLY A 17 -5.94 6.13 10.90
C GLY A 17 -6.30 6.69 9.51
N ARG A 18 -5.31 7.16 8.74
CA ARG A 18 -5.56 7.47 7.32
C ARG A 18 -6.02 6.20 6.60
N ASP A 19 -6.81 6.36 5.55
CA ASP A 19 -7.36 5.29 4.72
C ASP A 19 -6.27 4.63 3.84
N ILE A 20 -5.13 4.29 4.45
CA ILE A 20 -3.91 3.74 3.86
C ILE A 20 -3.36 2.67 4.80
N VAL A 21 -3.02 1.52 4.24
CA VAL A 21 -2.49 0.36 4.97
C VAL A 21 -1.20 -0.10 4.34
N ALA A 22 -0.18 -0.30 5.17
CA ALA A 22 1.03 -1.00 4.80
C ALA A 22 1.16 -2.25 5.68
N LEU A 23 1.23 -3.42 5.04
CA LEU A 23 1.30 -4.71 5.70
C LEU A 23 2.47 -5.51 5.14
N GLN A 24 3.46 -5.81 5.98
CA GLN A 24 4.47 -6.80 5.61
C GLN A 24 3.77 -8.17 5.50
N TRP A 25 3.79 -8.74 4.31
CA TRP A 25 3.18 -10.04 4.04
C TRP A 25 4.19 -10.97 3.39
N LYS A 26 4.42 -12.13 4.02
CA LYS A 26 5.50 -13.05 3.68
C LYS A 26 6.86 -12.30 3.71
N ARG A 27 7.62 -12.35 2.62
CA ARG A 27 8.90 -11.65 2.43
C ARG A 27 8.74 -10.27 1.76
N GLY A 28 7.51 -9.85 1.51
CA GLY A 28 7.16 -8.67 0.73
C GLY A 28 6.35 -7.65 1.51
N LEU A 29 5.77 -6.70 0.78
CA LEU A 29 4.95 -5.63 1.30
C LEU A 29 3.64 -5.54 0.49
N ALA A 30 2.51 -5.60 1.17
CA ALA A 30 1.19 -5.34 0.62
C ALA A 30 0.70 -3.97 1.08
N LEU A 31 0.25 -3.14 0.13
CA LEU A 31 -0.35 -1.84 0.37
C LEU A 31 -1.80 -1.87 -0.06
N PHE A 32 -2.66 -1.25 0.75
CA PHE A 32 -4.08 -1.07 0.45
C PHE A 32 -4.44 0.39 0.70
N ILE A 33 -4.84 1.10 -0.35
CA ILE A 33 -5.01 2.54 -0.36
C ILE A 33 -6.44 2.87 -0.79
N ILE A 34 -7.17 3.51 0.11
CA ILE A 34 -8.52 4.02 -0.13
C ILE A 34 -8.50 5.56 -0.15
N ASP A 35 -7.53 6.21 0.52
CA ASP A 35 -7.39 7.67 0.60
C ASP A 35 -7.10 8.30 -0.78
N PRO A 36 -8.05 9.02 -1.42
CA PRO A 36 -7.88 9.57 -2.76
C PRO A 36 -6.83 10.68 -2.85
N ARG A 37 -6.37 11.19 -1.70
CA ARG A 37 -5.26 12.15 -1.66
C ARG A 37 -3.93 11.50 -2.05
N CYS A 38 -3.81 10.17 -1.92
CA CYS A 38 -2.60 9.44 -2.28
C CYS A 38 -2.60 9.10 -3.77
N THR A 39 -2.08 10.00 -4.59
CA THR A 39 -2.06 9.84 -6.05
C THR A 39 -0.87 9.04 -6.57
N ALA A 40 0.14 8.77 -5.73
CA ALA A 40 1.23 7.88 -6.10
C ALA A 40 1.88 7.18 -4.91
N VAL A 41 2.44 6.00 -5.17
CA VAL A 41 3.30 5.26 -4.25
C VAL A 41 4.70 5.22 -4.80
N ARG A 42 5.68 5.59 -3.99
CA ARG A 42 7.09 5.41 -4.31
C ARG A 42 7.68 4.29 -3.46
N LEU A 43 8.25 3.28 -4.11
CA LEU A 43 9.01 2.22 -3.46
C LEU A 43 10.49 2.40 -3.81
N SER A 44 11.35 2.41 -2.79
CA SER A 44 12.79 2.44 -2.96
C SER A 44 13.41 1.20 -2.35
N ASP A 45 14.33 0.60 -3.09
CA ASP A 45 15.12 -0.56 -2.67
C ASP A 45 16.56 -0.42 -3.19
N GLY A 46 17.38 -1.46 -3.01
CA GLY A 46 18.77 -1.46 -3.47
C GLY A 46 18.93 -1.45 -5.01
N GLU A 47 17.88 -1.79 -5.75
CA GLU A 47 17.86 -1.84 -7.22
C GLU A 47 17.40 -0.51 -7.82
N GLY A 48 16.77 0.35 -7.03
CA GLY A 48 16.41 1.70 -7.43
C GLY A 48 15.10 2.17 -6.83
N THR A 49 14.45 3.10 -7.52
CA THR A 49 13.17 3.67 -7.10
C THR A 49 12.13 3.44 -8.18
N ARG A 50 10.97 2.91 -7.77
CA ARG A 50 9.80 2.67 -8.61
C ARG A 50 8.66 3.57 -8.14
N LEU A 51 8.02 4.25 -9.08
CA LEU A 51 6.86 5.12 -8.84
C LEU A 51 5.63 4.49 -9.48
N PHE A 52 4.57 4.36 -8.71
CA PHE A 52 3.28 3.83 -9.11
C PHE A 52 2.25 4.94 -8.97
N SER A 53 1.82 5.52 -10.09
CA SER A 53 0.72 6.49 -10.09
C SER A 53 -0.62 5.77 -9.93
N ILE A 54 -1.56 6.43 -9.25
CA ILE A 54 -2.91 5.94 -8.99
C ILE A 54 -3.88 6.90 -9.68
N GLY A 55 -4.65 6.38 -10.63
CA GLY A 55 -5.73 7.11 -11.28
C GLY A 55 -6.95 7.28 -10.37
N GLU A 56 -7.79 8.28 -10.65
CA GLU A 56 -9.00 8.58 -9.86
C GLU A 56 -9.98 7.40 -9.76
N GLU A 57 -10.02 6.53 -10.78
CA GLU A 57 -10.90 5.36 -10.85
C GLU A 57 -10.24 4.07 -10.36
N GLU A 58 -9.00 4.13 -9.86
CA GLU A 58 -8.23 2.95 -9.42
C GLU A 58 -8.35 2.68 -7.91
N TYR A 59 -9.16 3.45 -7.19
CA TYR A 59 -9.43 3.22 -5.78
C TYR A 59 -10.54 2.19 -5.57
N PRO A 60 -10.39 1.25 -4.61
CA PRO A 60 -9.22 1.07 -3.76
C PRO A 60 -8.02 0.50 -4.52
N TYR A 61 -6.86 1.11 -4.34
CA TYR A 61 -5.63 0.70 -5.00
C TYR A 61 -4.90 -0.34 -4.14
N ILE A 62 -4.51 -1.45 -4.77
CA ILE A 62 -3.79 -2.54 -4.13
C ILE A 62 -2.44 -2.71 -4.83
N LEU A 63 -1.36 -2.65 -4.06
CA LEU A 63 -0.02 -2.90 -4.56
C LEU A 63 0.64 -4.00 -3.74
N TYR A 64 1.23 -4.99 -4.40
CA TYR A 64 2.06 -5.99 -3.75
C TYR A 64 3.47 -5.98 -4.33
N SER A 65 4.46 -5.76 -3.46
CA SER A 65 5.87 -5.96 -3.76
C SER A 65 6.31 -7.32 -3.21
N GLU A 66 6.86 -8.18 -4.08
CA GLU A 66 7.39 -9.49 -3.69
C GLU A 66 8.60 -9.41 -2.75
N THR A 67 9.26 -8.25 -2.71
CA THR A 67 10.38 -7.94 -1.82
C THR A 67 9.99 -6.82 -0.87
N LEU A 68 10.58 -6.80 0.33
CA LEU A 68 10.41 -5.71 1.28
C LEU A 68 11.28 -4.51 0.83
N PRO A 69 10.68 -3.39 0.40
CA PRO A 69 11.44 -2.21 0.04
C PRO A 69 12.10 -1.61 1.28
N SER A 70 13.24 -0.93 1.10
CA SER A 70 13.92 -0.22 2.20
C SER A 70 13.16 1.03 2.62
N ARG A 71 12.41 1.64 1.70
CA ARG A 71 11.49 2.75 1.97
C ARG A 71 10.26 2.68 1.07
N TYR A 72 9.11 3.08 1.61
CA TYR A 72 7.91 3.38 0.84
C TYR A 72 7.36 4.75 1.25
N GLN A 73 6.81 5.48 0.29
CA GLN A 73 6.22 6.81 0.51
C GLN A 73 4.86 6.88 -0.22
N PHE A 74 3.90 7.54 0.41
CA PHE A 74 2.59 7.83 -0.16
C PHE A 74 2.57 9.32 -0.48
N ILE A 75 2.29 9.66 -1.75
CA ILE A 75 2.52 10.99 -2.29
C ILE A 75 1.19 11.59 -2.75
N ASP A 76 0.98 12.88 -2.47
CA ASP A 76 -0.16 13.64 -2.97
C ASP A 76 0.06 14.21 -4.39
N ALA A 77 -0.96 14.87 -4.94
CA ALA A 77 -0.91 15.47 -6.27
C ALA A 77 0.16 16.58 -6.38
N GLU A 78 0.49 17.23 -5.26
CA GLU A 78 1.50 18.27 -5.16
C GLU A 78 2.93 17.73 -4.97
N GLY A 79 3.07 16.42 -4.76
CA GLY A 79 4.37 15.76 -4.57
C GLY A 79 4.83 15.66 -3.12
N ASN A 80 3.98 15.99 -2.14
CA ASN A 80 4.29 15.88 -0.71
C ASN A 80 4.04 14.48 -0.18
N GLU A 81 4.82 14.09 0.83
CA GLU A 81 4.61 12.85 1.56
C GLU A 81 3.44 12.98 2.55
N LEU A 82 2.50 12.04 2.49
CA LEU A 82 1.29 12.06 3.31
C LEU A 82 1.51 11.52 4.74
N LEU A 83 2.53 10.71 5.00
CA LEU A 83 2.76 10.06 6.30
C LEU A 83 4.12 10.42 6.91
#